data_AF-A0A6A2FR20-F1
#
_entry.id   AF-A0A6A2FR20-F1
#
_cell.length_a   1.000
_cell.length_b   1.000
_cell.length_c   1.000
_cell.angle_alpha   90.00
_cell.angle_beta   90.00
_cell.angle_gamma   90.00
#
_symmetry.space_group_name_H-M   'P 1'
#
loop_
_entity.id
_entity.type
_entity.pdbx_description
1 polymer ?
#
loop_
_entity_poly.entity_id
_entity_poly.type
_entity_poly.pdbx_seq_one_letter_code
_entity_poly.pdbx_strand_id
1 'polypeptide(L)'
;MTGYPTNPPRQNGQKLGTKFGVGWMPTPCTFSSQICCTYSKHKMAANPFTELSEKLDALTQQVAEMNRKMQGQTFQIDKPLTVQEAATYLCLSKSRLYHLTSQRALPFFKRGQATLFRKEELDKWLQSKRQKSADEIRQDAKSYKG
;
A
#
# COMPACT_ATOMS: atom_id res chain seq x y z
N MET A 1 26.85 25.77 -12.44
CA MET A 1 25.95 24.74 -13.01
C MET A 1 26.82 23.59 -13.50
N THR A 2 27.08 22.61 -12.63
CA THR A 2 27.98 21.48 -12.91
C THR A 2 27.16 20.30 -13.44
N GLY A 3 27.25 20.02 -14.74
CA GLY A 3 26.59 18.88 -15.37
C GLY A 3 27.39 17.61 -15.14
N TYR A 4 26.77 16.61 -14.52
CA TYR A 4 27.33 15.26 -14.39
C TYR A 4 27.12 14.47 -15.69
N PRO A 5 28.09 13.65 -16.13
CA PRO A 5 27.96 12.84 -17.32
C PRO A 5 27.06 11.62 -17.08
N THR A 6 26.10 11.41 -17.98
CA THR A 6 25.22 10.23 -18.01
C THR A 6 25.94 9.06 -18.70
N ASN A 7 25.91 7.88 -18.08
CA ASN A 7 26.49 6.66 -18.61
C ASN A 7 25.44 5.92 -19.45
N PRO A 8 25.70 5.59 -20.73
CA PRO A 8 24.74 4.87 -21.56
C PRO A 8 24.62 3.36 -21.19
N PRO A 9 23.49 2.71 -21.51
CA PRO A 9 23.22 1.34 -21.11
C PRO A 9 24.12 0.32 -21.82
N ARG A 10 24.62 -0.62 -21.01
CA ARG A 10 25.47 -1.75 -21.38
C ARG A 10 24.67 -2.76 -22.21
N GLN A 11 24.85 -2.77 -23.52
CA GLN A 11 24.34 -3.84 -24.39
C GLN A 11 25.31 -5.02 -24.33
N ASN A 12 24.87 -6.14 -23.75
CA ASN A 12 25.61 -7.39 -23.76
C ASN A 12 25.52 -8.05 -25.15
N GLY A 13 26.68 -8.36 -25.71
CA GLY A 13 26.85 -8.78 -27.09
C GLY A 13 26.29 -10.17 -27.41
N GLN A 14 25.56 -10.24 -28.53
CA GLN A 14 25.49 -11.42 -29.37
C GLN A 14 26.70 -11.36 -30.33
N LYS A 15 27.69 -12.24 -30.15
CA LYS A 15 28.68 -12.53 -31.21
C LYS A 15 28.28 -13.81 -31.92
N LEU A 16 27.64 -13.63 -33.07
CA LEU A 16 27.57 -14.62 -34.14
C LEU A 16 28.97 -14.84 -34.70
N GLY A 17 29.39 -16.10 -34.78
CA GLY A 17 30.69 -16.49 -35.28
C GLY A 17 30.85 -16.30 -36.79
N THR A 18 32.06 -16.01 -37.24
CA THR A 18 32.55 -16.40 -38.57
C THR A 18 34.07 -16.57 -38.52
N LYS A 19 34.54 -17.38 -39.45
CA LYS A 19 35.68 -18.31 -39.43
C LYS A 19 37.04 -17.70 -39.79
N PHE A 20 38.05 -18.58 -39.73
CA PHE A 20 39.40 -18.52 -40.28
C PHE A 20 40.38 -17.68 -39.45
N GLY A 21 41.52 -18.18 -38.95
CA GLY A 21 42.24 -19.41 -39.18
C GLY A 21 43.72 -19.05 -39.17
N VAL A 22 44.47 -19.49 -38.16
CA VAL A 22 45.92 -19.76 -38.23
C VAL A 22 46.33 -20.50 -36.96
N GLY A 23 47.17 -21.50 -37.14
CA GLY A 23 47.34 -22.63 -36.24
C GLY A 23 47.89 -22.30 -34.86
N TRP A 24 47.31 -22.97 -33.88
CA TRP A 24 48.04 -23.49 -32.73
C TRP A 24 47.71 -24.98 -32.67
N MET A 25 48.63 -25.81 -33.17
CA MET A 25 48.58 -27.26 -32.99
C MET A 25 48.72 -27.57 -31.49
N PRO A 26 47.78 -28.26 -30.83
CA PRO A 26 48.11 -28.95 -29.61
C PRO A 26 48.91 -30.21 -29.96
N THR A 27 50.04 -30.37 -29.28
CA THR A 27 50.94 -31.52 -29.38
C THR A 27 50.20 -32.83 -29.09
N PRO A 28 50.55 -33.94 -29.77
CA PRO A 28 49.91 -35.24 -29.55
C PRO A 28 50.39 -35.86 -28.23
N CYS A 29 49.56 -35.82 -27.19
CA CYS A 29 49.73 -36.68 -26.02
C CYS A 29 49.39 -38.12 -26.42
N THR A 30 50.39 -38.86 -26.86
CA THR A 30 50.35 -40.33 -26.96
C THR A 30 50.86 -40.90 -25.64
N PHE A 31 49.98 -41.08 -24.66
CA PHE A 31 50.27 -42.03 -23.59
C PHE A 31 49.00 -42.61 -22.97
N SER A 32 48.85 -43.90 -23.21
CA SER A 32 48.28 -44.91 -22.33
C SER A 32 46.85 -44.70 -21.81
N SER A 33 45.96 -45.50 -22.41
CA SER A 33 45.09 -46.44 -21.71
C SER A 33 44.22 -45.93 -20.55
N GLN A 34 42.91 -46.10 -20.74
CA GLN A 34 41.92 -46.28 -19.67
C GLN A 34 41.66 -45.07 -18.76
N ILE A 35 40.97 -44.05 -19.27
CA ILE A 35 39.87 -43.45 -18.49
C ILE A 35 38.65 -43.27 -19.42
N CYS A 36 38.28 -44.36 -20.10
CA CYS A 36 36.87 -44.65 -20.33
C CYS A 36 36.40 -45.45 -19.11
N CYS A 37 36.25 -44.77 -17.97
CA CYS A 37 35.62 -45.33 -16.79
C CYS A 37 34.74 -44.28 -16.13
N THR A 38 33.44 -44.57 -16.24
CA THR A 38 32.39 -44.20 -15.31
C THR A 38 32.10 -42.71 -15.22
N TYR A 39 31.12 -42.29 -16.02
CA TYR A 39 30.08 -41.37 -15.56
C TYR A 39 29.63 -41.81 -14.16
N SER A 40 30.32 -41.29 -13.15
CA SER A 40 30.09 -41.59 -11.75
C SER A 40 28.76 -40.95 -11.40
N LYS A 41 27.81 -41.78 -10.97
CA LYS A 41 26.54 -41.35 -10.37
C LYS A 41 26.86 -40.54 -9.11
N HIS A 42 27.26 -39.29 -9.25
CA HIS A 42 27.24 -38.35 -8.15
C HIS A 42 25.77 -38.07 -7.87
N LYS A 43 25.23 -38.86 -6.94
CA LYS A 43 24.00 -38.59 -6.21
C LYS A 43 24.05 -37.12 -5.83
N MET A 44 23.22 -36.29 -6.46
CA MET A 44 23.09 -34.90 -6.07
C MET A 44 22.51 -34.91 -4.66
N ALA A 45 23.38 -34.84 -3.66
CA ALA A 45 22.96 -34.45 -2.32
C ALA A 45 22.38 -33.03 -2.44
N ALA A 46 21.34 -32.75 -1.67
CA ALA A 46 20.72 -31.43 -1.64
C ALA A 46 21.83 -30.36 -1.60
N ASN A 47 21.82 -29.46 -2.59
CA ASN A 47 22.81 -28.40 -2.66
C ASN A 47 22.65 -27.58 -1.38
N PRO A 48 23.70 -27.37 -0.57
CA PRO A 48 23.60 -26.65 0.70
C PRO A 48 23.00 -25.24 0.56
N PHE A 49 22.92 -24.70 -0.66
CA PHE A 49 22.27 -23.44 -0.97
C PHE A 49 20.73 -23.53 -1.11
N THR A 50 20.13 -24.71 -1.27
CA THR A 50 18.66 -24.86 -1.44
C THR A 50 17.91 -24.41 -0.21
N GLU A 51 18.41 -24.75 0.98
CA GLU A 51 17.80 -24.35 2.25
C GLU A 51 17.86 -22.83 2.46
N LEU A 52 18.86 -22.16 1.88
CA LEU A 52 18.99 -20.71 1.90
C LEU A 52 18.02 -20.04 0.91
N SER A 53 17.87 -20.58 -0.30
CA SER A 53 16.90 -20.05 -1.28
C SER A 53 15.46 -20.20 -0.80
N GLU A 54 15.12 -21.34 -0.18
CA GLU A 54 13.79 -21.58 0.36
C GLU A 54 13.45 -20.62 1.50
N LYS A 55 14.42 -20.34 2.38
CA LYS A 55 14.25 -19.35 3.45
C LYS A 55 14.11 -17.93 2.90
N LEU A 56 14.82 -17.59 1.81
CA LEU A 56 14.70 -16.28 1.16
C LEU A 56 13.30 -16.09 0.55
N ASP A 57 12.76 -17.11 -0.09
CA ASP A 57 11.41 -17.10 -0.64
C ASP A 57 10.36 -16.99 0.48
N ALA A 58 10.53 -17.74 1.58
CA ALA A 58 9.66 -17.66 2.74
C ALA A 58 9.65 -16.26 3.38
N LEU A 59 10.82 -15.62 3.52
CA LEU A 59 10.91 -14.25 4.02
C LEU A 59 10.25 -13.25 3.05
N THR A 60 10.44 -13.44 1.75
CA THR A 60 9.82 -12.59 0.72
C THR A 60 8.30 -12.70 0.76
N GLN A 61 7.77 -13.91 0.92
CA GLN A 61 6.34 -14.18 1.09
C GLN A 61 5.79 -13.52 2.35
N GLN A 62 6.47 -13.68 3.50
CA GLN A 62 6.05 -13.06 4.76
C GLN A 62 6.00 -11.53 4.67
N VAL A 63 7.00 -10.89 4.05
CA VAL A 63 7.00 -9.42 3.84
C VAL A 63 5.85 -9.00 2.93
N ALA A 64 5.59 -9.75 1.85
CA ALA A 64 4.46 -9.47 0.96
C ALA A 64 3.11 -9.60 1.68
N GLU A 65 2.95 -10.57 2.57
CA GLU A 65 1.74 -10.74 3.37
C GLU A 65 1.57 -9.64 4.42
N MET A 66 2.65 -9.28 5.14
CA MET A 66 2.63 -8.16 6.09
C MET A 66 2.24 -6.86 5.40
N ASN A 67 2.82 -6.58 4.22
CA ASN A 67 2.48 -5.41 3.44
C ASN A 67 1.02 -5.42 2.96
N ARG A 68 0.47 -6.56 2.52
CA ARG A 68 -0.97 -6.66 2.17
C ARG A 68 -1.88 -6.36 3.36
N LYS A 69 -1.55 -6.89 4.55
CA LYS A 69 -2.32 -6.66 5.79
C LYS A 69 -2.29 -5.19 6.22
N MET A 70 -1.15 -4.52 6.03
CA MET A 70 -0.95 -3.10 6.34
C MET A 70 -1.62 -2.16 5.32
N GLN A 71 -1.64 -2.52 4.03
CA GLN A 71 -2.17 -1.67 2.95
C GLN A 71 -3.69 -1.42 3.02
N GLY A 72 -4.44 -2.22 3.80
CA GLY A 72 -5.88 -2.03 4.02
C GLY A 72 -6.24 -1.15 5.23
N GLN A 73 -5.28 -0.83 6.09
CA GLN A 73 -5.53 -0.05 7.30
C GLN A 73 -5.13 1.42 7.08
N THR A 74 -6.00 2.18 6.43
CA THR A 74 -5.93 3.64 6.50
C THR A 74 -6.44 4.04 7.88
N PHE A 75 -5.53 4.37 8.80
CA PHE A 75 -5.91 5.13 9.99
C PHE A 75 -6.42 6.49 9.49
N GLN A 76 -7.73 6.65 9.48
CA GLN A 76 -8.35 7.95 9.27
C GLN A 76 -7.97 8.79 10.48
N ILE A 77 -6.90 9.56 10.36
CA ILE A 77 -6.57 10.56 11.37
C ILE A 77 -7.74 11.53 11.37
N ASP A 78 -8.50 11.56 12.46
CA ASP A 78 -9.63 12.47 12.66
C ASP A 78 -9.15 13.91 12.70
N LYS A 79 -8.89 14.46 11.52
CA LYS A 79 -8.48 15.83 11.35
C LYS A 79 -9.67 16.72 11.69
N PRO A 80 -9.53 17.68 12.61
CA PRO A 80 -10.58 18.64 12.87
C PRO A 80 -10.85 19.48 11.61
N LEU A 81 -12.12 19.61 11.27
CA LEU A 81 -12.59 20.44 10.17
C LEU A 81 -12.59 21.91 10.57
N THR A 82 -12.20 22.77 9.65
CA THR A 82 -12.36 24.22 9.75
C THR A 82 -13.81 24.65 9.53
N VAL A 83 -14.13 25.91 9.83
CA VAL A 83 -15.46 26.50 9.55
C VAL A 83 -15.88 26.32 8.10
N GLN A 84 -14.95 26.46 7.15
CA GLN A 84 -15.26 26.32 5.73
C GLN A 84 -15.57 24.87 5.37
N GLU A 85 -14.74 23.93 5.81
CA GLU A 85 -14.95 22.50 5.55
C GLU A 85 -16.23 22.00 6.23
N ALA A 86 -16.52 22.44 7.45
CA ALA A 86 -17.77 22.10 8.15
C ALA A 86 -19.02 22.69 7.48
N ALA A 87 -18.92 23.91 6.93
CA ALA A 87 -20.00 24.51 6.16
C ALA A 87 -20.29 23.71 4.88
N THR A 88 -19.23 23.26 4.18
CA THR A 88 -19.36 22.36 3.03
C THR A 88 -19.91 21.00 3.43
N TYR A 89 -19.46 20.44 4.56
CA TYR A 89 -19.91 19.14 5.07
C TYR A 89 -21.41 19.10 5.37
N LEU A 90 -21.92 20.15 6.01
CA LEU A 90 -23.34 20.27 6.38
C LEU A 90 -24.20 20.90 5.29
N CYS A 91 -23.61 21.28 4.15
CA CYS A 91 -24.27 22.04 3.08
C CYS A 91 -24.94 23.34 3.57
N LEU A 92 -24.28 24.06 4.50
CA LEU A 92 -24.76 25.32 5.08
C LEU A 92 -23.90 26.51 4.66
N SER A 93 -24.46 27.72 4.70
CA SER A 93 -23.65 28.94 4.56
C SER A 93 -22.79 29.17 5.80
N LYS A 94 -21.62 29.81 5.63
CA LYS A 94 -20.73 30.18 6.76
C LYS A 94 -21.47 31.01 7.82
N SER A 95 -22.33 31.94 7.40
CA SER A 95 -23.15 32.76 8.29
C SER A 95 -24.10 31.92 9.14
N ARG A 96 -24.80 30.95 8.51
CA ARG A 96 -25.68 30.04 9.24
C ARG A 96 -24.90 29.17 10.21
N LEU A 97 -23.73 28.69 9.81
CA LEU A 97 -22.85 27.92 10.70
C LEU A 97 -22.43 28.76 11.92
N TYR A 98 -22.03 30.02 11.72
CA TYR A 98 -21.71 30.93 12.82
C TYR A 98 -22.90 31.16 13.75
N HIS A 99 -24.10 31.36 13.21
CA HIS A 99 -25.32 31.49 14.00
C HIS A 99 -25.60 30.25 14.87
N LEU A 100 -25.37 29.05 14.33
CA LEU A 100 -25.52 27.81 15.09
C LEU A 100 -24.46 27.65 16.18
N THR A 101 -23.21 28.06 15.91
CA THR A 101 -22.14 28.03 16.91
C THR A 101 -22.34 29.07 18.01
N SER A 102 -22.84 30.28 17.70
CA SER A 102 -23.08 31.30 18.71
C SER A 102 -24.23 30.92 19.65
N GLN A 103 -25.25 30.24 19.12
CA GLN A 103 -26.35 29.65 19.90
C GLN A 103 -25.96 28.38 20.67
N ARG A 104 -24.73 27.89 20.51
CA ARG A 104 -24.27 26.58 21.01
C ARG A 104 -25.18 25.41 20.59
N ALA A 105 -25.86 25.56 19.45
CA ALA A 105 -26.73 24.52 18.91
C ALA A 105 -25.93 23.42 18.20
N LEU A 106 -24.74 23.75 17.68
CA LEU A 106 -23.82 22.85 17.01
C LEU A 106 -22.58 22.59 17.90
N PRO A 107 -22.09 21.36 18.05
CA PRO A 107 -20.84 21.07 18.77
C PRO A 107 -19.63 21.71 18.08
N PHE A 108 -18.80 22.45 18.82
CA PHE A 108 -17.58 23.07 18.28
C PHE A 108 -16.47 23.15 19.33
N PHE A 109 -15.22 23.20 18.85
CA PHE A 109 -14.03 23.43 19.65
C PHE A 109 -13.43 24.79 19.32
N LYS A 110 -13.16 25.60 20.35
CA LYS A 110 -12.35 26.81 20.18
C LYS A 110 -10.89 26.50 20.44
N ARG A 111 -10.03 26.93 19.51
CA ARG A 111 -8.58 26.99 19.68
C ARG A 111 -8.11 28.40 19.34
N GLY A 112 -8.01 29.25 20.36
CA GLY A 112 -7.72 30.67 20.20
C GLY A 112 -8.80 31.36 19.37
N GLN A 113 -8.39 31.93 18.23
CA GLN A 113 -9.31 32.57 17.28
C GLN A 113 -10.01 31.59 16.34
N ALA A 114 -9.49 30.36 16.20
CA ALA A 114 -10.05 29.38 15.28
C ALA A 114 -11.18 28.56 15.94
N THR A 115 -12.25 28.35 15.18
CA THR A 115 -13.33 27.40 15.51
C THR A 115 -13.16 26.15 14.67
N LEU A 116 -13.09 25.00 15.34
CA LEU A 116 -12.84 23.69 14.75
C LEU A 116 -13.98 22.72 15.08
N PHE A 117 -14.18 21.74 14.22
CA PHE A 117 -15.24 20.75 14.34
C PHE A 117 -14.68 19.33 14.19
N ARG A 118 -15.21 18.38 14.96
CA ARG A 118 -14.93 16.95 14.73
C ARG A 118 -16.02 16.36 13.87
N LYS A 119 -15.64 15.57 12.86
CA LYS A 119 -16.58 14.91 11.95
C LYS A 119 -17.59 14.06 12.73
N GLU A 120 -17.09 13.23 13.64
CA GLU A 120 -17.92 12.33 14.45
C GLU A 120 -18.99 13.07 15.27
N GLU A 121 -18.67 14.27 15.79
CA GLU A 121 -19.63 15.06 16.55
C GLU A 121 -20.69 15.69 15.65
N LEU A 122 -20.32 16.12 14.44
CA LEU A 122 -21.27 16.57 13.44
C LEU A 122 -22.21 15.43 13.02
N ASP A 123 -21.70 14.22 12.85
CA ASP A 123 -22.50 13.04 12.53
C ASP A 123 -23.48 12.69 13.64
N LYS A 124 -23.02 12.67 14.90
CA LYS A 124 -23.87 12.47 16.07
C LYS A 124 -24.94 13.56 16.18
N TRP A 125 -24.57 14.81 15.89
CA TRP A 125 -25.51 15.92 15.90
C TRP A 125 -26.59 15.76 14.81
N LEU A 126 -26.23 15.37 13.59
CA LEU A 126 -27.18 15.08 12.52
C LEU A 126 -28.15 13.97 12.91
N GLN A 127 -27.64 12.89 13.51
CA GLN A 127 -28.47 11.79 14.02
C GLN A 127 -29.45 12.27 15.11
N SER A 128 -28.98 13.13 16.02
CA SER A 128 -29.81 13.68 17.11
C SER A 128 -30.94 14.61 16.61
N LYS A 129 -30.74 15.26 15.46
CA LYS A 129 -31.72 16.20 14.88
C LYS A 129 -32.66 15.55 13.87
N ARG A 130 -32.53 14.24 13.63
CA ARG A 130 -33.44 13.47 12.78
C ARG A 130 -34.88 13.68 13.24
N GLN A 131 -35.70 14.25 12.37
CA GLN A 131 -37.14 14.34 12.60
C GLN A 131 -37.76 12.98 12.26
N LYS A 132 -38.70 12.52 13.11
CA LYS A 132 -39.46 11.30 12.82
C LYS A 132 -40.27 11.47 11.55
N SER A 133 -40.38 10.41 10.76
CA SER A 133 -41.25 10.42 9.59
C SER A 133 -42.72 10.46 10.00
N ALA A 134 -43.60 10.89 9.09
CA ALA A 134 -45.04 10.90 9.37
C ALA A 134 -45.56 9.50 9.73
N ASP A 135 -45.01 8.45 9.13
CA ASP A 135 -45.38 7.06 9.40
C ASP A 135 -44.90 6.59 10.78
N GLU A 136 -43.68 6.96 11.18
CA GLU A 136 -43.17 6.70 12.54
C GLU A 136 -44.04 7.40 13.59
N ILE A 137 -44.43 8.66 13.33
CA ILE A 137 -45.33 9.41 14.22
C ILE A 137 -46.71 8.72 14.29
N ARG A 138 -47.25 8.23 13.16
CA ARG A 138 -48.53 7.50 13.11
C ARG A 138 -48.45 6.17 13.85
N GLN A 139 -47.33 5.45 13.76
CA GLN A 139 -47.12 4.19 14.48
C GLN A 139 -47.02 4.42 15.98
N ASP A 140 -46.24 5.40 16.42
CA ASP A 140 -46.16 5.79 17.83
C ASP A 140 -47.55 6.15 18.37
N ALA A 141 -48.33 6.94 17.63
CA ALA A 141 -49.69 7.33 18.03
C ALA A 141 -50.67 6.14 18.14
N LYS A 142 -50.48 5.07 17.35
CA LYS A 142 -51.26 3.83 17.47
C LYS A 142 -50.87 3.03 18.71
N SER A 143 -49.58 3.03 19.06
CA SER A 143 -49.05 2.34 20.24
C SER A 143 -49.63 2.87 21.57
N TYR A 144 -49.88 4.18 21.66
CA TYR A 144 -50.45 4.79 22.88
C TYR A 144 -51.97 4.62 23.05
N LYS A 145 -52.68 4.06 22.06
CA LYS A 145 -54.15 3.92 22.08
C LYS A 145 -54.64 2.47 22.22
N GLY A 146 -53.76 1.52 22.51
CA GLY A 146 -54.08 0.14 22.89
C GLY A 146 -53.82 -0.10 24.36
#